data_AF-B7QNI7-F1
#
_entry.id   AF-B7QNI7-F1
#
_cell.length_a   1.000
_cell.length_b   1.000
_cell.length_c   1.000
_cell.angle_alpha   90.00
_cell.angle_beta   90.00
_cell.angle_gamma   90.00
#
_symmetry.space_group_name_H-M   'P 1'
#
loop_
_entity.id
_entity.type
_entity.pdbx_description
1 polymer ?
#
loop_
_entity_poly.entity_id
_entity_poly.type
_entity_poly.pdbx_seq_one_letter_code
_entity_poly.pdbx_strand_id
1 'polypeptide(L)' 'MVLGAASTRQFLHGRVDPFHASTEESLSFCKIFDSPLASREEKEQSLRKAVERCKQDAVLVSL' A
#
# COMPACT_ATOMS: atom_id res chain seq x y z
N MET A 1 -7.80 10.42 -3.88
CA MET A 1 -7.80 9.62 -2.63
C MET A 1 -8.31 8.24 -2.99
N VAL A 2 -7.48 7.20 -2.87
CA VAL A 2 -7.86 5.82 -3.22
C VAL A 2 -7.97 5.02 -1.94
N LEU A 3 -9.11 4.35 -1.77
CA LEU A 3 -9.38 3.49 -0.62
C LEU A 3 -9.36 2.02 -1.04
N GLY A 4 -8.67 1.21 -0.24
CA GLY A 4 -8.81 -0.24 -0.25
C GLY A 4 -9.85 -0.70 0.76
N ALA A 5 -10.33 -1.92 0.60
CA ALA A 5 -11.31 -2.56 1.47
C ALA A 5 -10.66 -3.77 2.15
N ALA A 6 -10.49 -3.73 3.47
CA ALA A 6 -9.96 -4.83 4.26
C ALA A 6 -11.11 -5.59 4.94
N SER A 7 -11.09 -6.92 4.86
CA SER A 7 -12.16 -7.75 5.42
C SER A 7 -12.03 -7.89 6.93
N THR A 8 -13.05 -7.47 7.67
CA THR A 8 -13.11 -7.60 9.15
C THR A 8 -13.90 -8.83 9.61
N ARG A 9 -14.17 -9.78 8.71
CA ARG A 9 -15.00 -10.99 8.97
C ARG A 9 -14.48 -11.94 10.05
N GLN A 10 -13.29 -11.71 10.59
CA GLN A 10 -12.81 -12.42 11.77
C GLN A 10 -13.59 -12.03 13.05
N PHE A 11 -14.25 -10.88 13.06
CA PHE A 11 -15.10 -10.41 14.15
C PHE A 11 -16.57 -10.78 13.92
N LEU A 12 -17.34 -10.97 15.00
CA LEU A 12 -18.79 -11.19 14.92
C LEU A 12 -19.46 -9.98 14.25
N HIS A 13 -20.23 -10.23 13.19
CA HIS A 13 -20.83 -9.21 12.31
C HIS A 13 -19.85 -8.38 11.48
N GLY A 14 -18.56 -8.76 11.42
CA GLY A 14 -17.56 -8.10 10.61
C GLY A 14 -17.92 -8.05 9.12
N ARG A 15 -17.63 -6.91 8.49
CA ARG A 15 -17.84 -6.68 7.05
C ARG A 15 -16.53 -6.27 6.42
N VAL A 16 -16.30 -4.97 6.29
CA VAL A 16 -15.14 -4.38 5.64
C VAL A 16 -14.82 -3.07 6.35
N ASP A 17 -13.54 -2.79 6.57
CA ASP A 17 -13.04 -1.47 6.92
C ASP A 17 -12.18 -0.88 5.80
N PRO A 18 -12.32 0.42 5.49
CA PRO A 18 -11.52 1.07 4.46
C PRO A 18 -10.12 1.38 4.98
N PHE A 19 -9.10 1.24 4.12
CA PHE A 19 -7.75 1.73 4.37
C PHE A 19 -7.25 2.61 3.22
N HIS A 20 -6.28 3.48 3.50
CA HIS A 20 -5.69 4.33 2.47
C HIS A 20 -4.73 3.53 1.59
N ALA A 21 -5.13 3.27 0.34
CA ALA A 21 -4.27 2.58 -0.62
C ALA A 21 -3.29 3.53 -1.31
N SER A 22 -3.61 4.82 -1.37
CA SER A 22 -2.70 5.87 -1.84
C SER A 22 -1.89 6.42 -0.66
N THR A 23 -0.65 5.95 -0.51
CA THR A 23 0.32 6.37 0.52
C THR A 23 1.46 7.21 -0.07
N GLU A 24 2.24 7.87 0.79
CA GLU A 24 3.45 8.59 0.35
C GLU A 24 4.45 7.66 -0.33
N GLU A 25 4.61 6.42 0.15
CA GLU A 25 5.47 5.41 -0.44
C GLU A 25 4.99 5.00 -1.82
N SER A 26 3.67 4.83 -2.02
CA SER A 26 3.10 4.51 -3.33
C SER A 26 3.36 5.63 -4.35
N LEU A 27 3.24 6.89 -3.91
CA LEU A 27 3.50 8.07 -4.75
C LEU A 27 5.00 8.22 -5.05
N SER A 28 5.85 7.94 -4.07
CA SER A 28 7.31 7.91 -4.25
C SER A 28 7.73 6.83 -5.24
N PHE A 29 7.16 5.62 -5.12
CA PHE A 29 7.38 4.55 -6.09
C PHE A 29 7.01 4.98 -7.51
N CYS A 30 5.83 5.57 -7.74
CA CYS A 30 5.43 6.02 -9.09
C CYS A 30 6.45 7.02 -9.68
N LYS A 31 6.92 7.99 -8.87
CA LYS A 31 7.93 8.96 -9.29
C LYS A 31 9.27 8.30 -9.66
N ILE A 32 9.72 7.32 -8.88
CA ILE A 32 10.97 6.60 -9.14
C ILE A 32 10.81 5.67 -10.35
N PHE A 33 9.66 5.02 -10.49
CA PHE A 33 9.36 4.11 -11.58
C PHE A 33 9.39 4.81 -12.95
N ASP A 34 8.76 5.99 -13.03
CA ASP A 34 8.72 6.79 -14.26
C ASP A 34 10.03 7.56 -14.51
N SER A 35 10.94 7.61 -13.54
CA SER A 35 12.22 8.28 -13.72
C SER A 35 13.10 7.52 -14.72
N PRO A 36 13.64 8.19 -15.76
CA PRO A 36 14.62 7.60 -16.67
C PRO A 36 16.01 7.47 -16.03
N LEU A 37 16.26 8.18 -14.93
CA LEU A 37 17.54 8.18 -14.22
C LEU A 37 17.62 7.11 -13.13
N ALA A 38 16.47 6.55 -12.73
CA ALA A 38 16.43 5.53 -11.68
C ALA A 38 16.88 4.17 -12.21
N SER A 39 17.75 3.51 -11.46
CA SER A 39 18.18 2.14 -11.75
C SER A 39 17.04 1.14 -11.55
N ARG A 40 17.22 -0.08 -12.07
CA ARG A 40 16.26 -1.16 -11.84
C ARG A 40 16.15 -1.50 -10.36
N GLU A 41 17.28 -1.51 -9.67
CA GLU A 41 17.39 -1.82 -8.24
C GLU A 41 16.63 -0.77 -7.40
N GLU A 42 16.73 0.52 -7.73
CA GLU A 42 16.00 1.59 -7.06
C GLU A 42 14.47 1.48 -7.27
N LYS A 43 14.06 1.14 -8.50
CA LYS A 43 12.63 0.89 -8.81
C LYS A 43 12.10 -0.31 -8.03
N GLU A 44 12.89 -1.37 -7.91
CA GLU A 44 12.49 -2.57 -7.17
C GLU A 44 12.42 -2.32 -5.66
N GLN A 45 13.40 -1.63 -5.08
CA GLN A 45 13.40 -1.31 -3.66
C GLN A 45 12.23 -0.40 -3.28
N SER A 46 11.95 0.63 -4.09
CA SER A 46 10.81 1.52 -3.87
C SER A 46 9.47 0.79 -4.00
N LEU A 47 9.34 -0.13 -4.96
CA LEU A 47 8.16 -0.99 -5.09
C LEU A 47 7.92 -1.84 -3.84
N ARG A 48 8.95 -2.56 -3.37
CA ARG A 48 8.84 -3.40 -2.17
C ARG A 48 8.44 -2.57 -0.95
N LYS A 49 9.02 -1.38 -0.79
CA LYS A 49 8.67 -0.45 0.30
C LYS A 49 7.19 -0.02 0.22
N ALA A 50 6.70 0.36 -0.96
CA ALA A 50 5.31 0.76 -1.15
C ALA A 50 4.33 -0.39 -0.87
N VAL A 51 4.66 -1.60 -1.30
CA VAL A 51 3.85 -2.80 -1.07
C VAL A 51 3.79 -3.16 0.41
N GLU A 52 4.92 -3.18 1.10
CA GLU A 52 4.94 -3.48 2.54
C GLU A 52 4.15 -2.46 3.36
N ARG A 53 4.24 -1.17 3.00
CA ARG A 53 3.41 -0.15 3.66
C ARG A 53 1.92 -0.39 3.45
N CYS A 54 1.51 -0.65 2.21
CA CYS A 54 0.10 -0.92 1.88
C CYS A 54 -0.44 -2.16 2.62
N LYS A 55 0.39 -3.22 2.76
CA LYS A 55 0.03 -4.39 3.55
C LYS A 55 -0.15 -4.05 5.04
N GLN A 56 0.76 -3.27 5.62
CA GLN A 56 0.65 -2.86 7.02
C GLN A 56 -0.63 -2.07 7.27
N ASP A 57 -0.97 -1.13 6.38
CA ASP A 57 -2.18 -0.32 6.51
C ASP A 57 -3.46 -1.19 6.40
N ALA A 58 -3.48 -2.19 5.51
CA ALA A 58 -4.59 -3.14 5.40
C ALA A 58 -4.73 -4.07 6.62
N VAL A 59 -3.60 -4.48 7.22
CA VAL A 59 -3.60 -5.32 8.43
C VAL A 59 -4.02 -4.52 9.65
N LEU A 60 -3.56 -3.27 9.79
CA LEU A 60 -3.90 -2.41 10.94
C LEU A 60 -5.41 -2.18 11.09
N VAL A 61 -6.13 -2.04 9.98
CA VAL A 61 -7.61 -1.93 10.00
C VAL A 61 -8.31 -3.28 10.19
N SER A 62 -7.55 -4.37 10.23
CA SER A 62 -8.02 -5.74 10.46
C SER A 62 -7.47 -6.32 11.77
N LEU A 63 -7.01 -5.50 12.72
CA LEU A 63 -6.57 -5.89 14.07
C LEU A 63 -7.54 -5.35 15.11
#